data_AF-A0A7V9GJF1-F1
#
_entry.id   AF-A0A7V9GJF1-F1
#
_cell.length_a   1.000
_cell.length_b   1.000
_cell.length_c   1.000
_cell.angle_alpha   90.00
_cell.angle_beta   90.00
_cell.angle_gamma   90.00
#
_symmetry.space_group_name_H-M   'P 1'
#
loop_
_entity.id
_entity.type
_entity.pdbx_description
1 polymer ?
#
loop_
_entity_poly.entity_id
_entity_poly.type
_entity_poly.pdbx_seq_one_letter_code
_entity_poly.pdbx_strand_id
1 'polypeptide(L)' 'MNAAPSTNTLLLVILAILLPPLAVYLHQGEINSKFWIALLLTLLFWIPGIIYALVVILGGA' A
#
# COMPACT_ATOMS: atom_id res chain seq x y z
N MET A 1 7.52 12.96 -24.28
CA MET A 1 8.37 12.71 -23.08
C MET A 1 7.68 13.32 -21.87
N ASN A 2 7.68 12.60 -20.76
CA ASN A 2 6.96 12.81 -19.49
C ASN A 2 5.52 12.27 -19.44
N ALA A 3 5.38 10.96 -19.21
CA ALA A 3 4.19 10.47 -18.53
C ALA A 3 4.22 11.07 -17.12
N ALA A 4 3.34 12.02 -16.82
CA ALA A 4 3.18 12.46 -15.44
C ALA A 4 2.94 11.21 -14.58
N PRO A 5 3.66 11.01 -13.46
CA PRO A 5 3.31 9.94 -12.54
C PRO A 5 1.85 10.16 -12.19
N SER A 6 0.99 9.22 -12.55
CA SER A 6 -0.44 9.29 -12.24
C SER A 6 -0.55 9.59 -10.74
N THR A 7 -1.09 10.76 -10.38
CA THR A 7 -1.13 11.29 -9.00
C THR A 7 -1.56 10.24 -7.98
N ASN A 8 -2.40 9.29 -8.42
CA ASN A 8 -2.80 8.09 -7.69
C ASN A 8 -1.63 7.27 -7.12
N THR A 9 -0.59 6.96 -7.90
CA THR A 9 0.52 6.11 -7.44
C THR A 9 1.35 6.81 -6.37
N LEU A 10 1.67 8.09 -6.56
CA LEU A 10 2.37 8.89 -5.55
C LEU A 10 1.56 9.00 -4.25
N LEU A 11 0.26 9.25 -4.37
CA LEU A 11 -0.64 9.34 -3.23
C LEU A 11 -0.73 8.00 -2.48
N LEU A 12 -0.83 6.88 -3.20
CA LEU A 12 -0.82 5.52 -2.62
C LEU A 12 0.49 5.22 -1.91
N VAL A 13 1.65 5.63 -2.46
CA VAL A 13 2.96 5.44 -1.79
C VAL A 13 3.05 6.25 -0.50
N ILE A 14 2.58 7.50 -0.50
CA ILE A 14 2.53 8.33 0.72
C ILE A 14 1.61 7.69 1.77
N LEU A 15 0.42 7.26 1.34
CA LEU A 15 -0.51 6.54 2.21
C LEU A 15 0.07 5.20 2.68
N ALA A 16 0.90 4.52 1.89
CA ALA A 16 1.51 3.25 2.28
C ALA A 16 2.52 3.42 3.42
N ILE A 17 3.07 4.62 3.62
CA ILE A 17 3.98 4.95 4.72
C ILE A 17 3.21 5.42 5.95
N LEU A 18 2.15 6.22 5.76
CA LEU A 18 1.32 6.81 6.82
C LEU A 18 0.30 5.82 7.40
N LEU A 19 -0.29 4.99 6.56
CA LEU A 19 -1.36 4.06 6.90
C LEU A 19 -1.33 2.89 5.88
N PRO A 20 -0.36 1.97 6.02
CA PRO A 20 -0.14 0.85 5.09
C PRO A 20 -1.42 0.08 4.70
N PRO A 21 -2.31 -0.32 5.63
CA PRO A 21 -3.54 -1.03 5.27
C PRO A 21 -4.51 -0.18 4.45
N LEU A 22 -4.56 1.14 4.63
CA LEU A 22 -5.43 2.03 3.86
C LEU A 22 -4.96 2.17 2.41
N ALA A 23 -3.64 2.25 2.19
CA ALA A 23 -3.08 2.29 0.85
C ALA A 23 -3.34 1.00 0.08
N VAL A 24 -3.21 -0.16 0.75
CA VAL A 24 -3.54 -1.47 0.15
C VAL A 24 -5.03 -1.59 -0.16
N TYR A 25 -5.91 -1.09 0.72
CA TYR A 25 -7.35 -1.05 0.47
C TYR A 25 -7.71 -0.18 -0.74
N LEU A 26 -7.15 1.04 -0.83
CA LEU A 26 -7.39 1.94 -1.96
C LEU A 26 -6.81 1.41 -3.27
N HIS A 27 -5.69 0.68 -3.21
CA HIS A 27 -5.09 0.06 -4.38
C HIS A 27 -5.90 -1.15 -4.89
N GLN A 28 -6.42 -1.98 -3.98
CA GLN A 28 -7.19 -3.17 -4.33
C GLN A 28 -8.69 -2.93 -4.49
N GLY A 29 -9.23 -1.83 -3.95
CA GLY A 29 -10.67 -1.53 -3.92
C GLY A 29 -11.49 -2.41 -2.98
N GLU A 30 -10.88 -3.43 -2.36
CA GLU A 30 -11.56 -4.46 -1.58
C GLU A 30 -10.75 -4.90 -0.36
N ILE A 31 -11.46 -5.27 0.71
CA ILE A 31 -10.86 -5.87 1.90
C ILE A 31 -10.59 -7.35 1.61
N ASN A 32 -9.41 -7.62 1.06
CA ASN A 32 -8.92 -8.96 0.77
C ASN A 32 -7.87 -9.41 1.79
N SER A 33 -7.36 -10.64 1.67
CA SER A 33 -6.29 -11.16 2.54
C SER A 33 -5.06 -10.23 2.56
N LYS A 34 -4.76 -9.50 1.48
CA LYS A 34 -3.68 -8.51 1.43
C LYS A 34 -3.90 -7.36 2.45
N PHE A 35 -5.13 -6.89 2.64
CA PHE A 35 -5.46 -5.88 3.66
C PHE A 35 -5.21 -6.42 5.07
N TRP A 36 -5.68 -7.63 5.35
CA TRP A 36 -5.51 -8.26 6.66
C TRP A 36 -4.05 -8.54 6.98
N ILE A 37 -3.26 -8.98 6.00
CA ILE A 37 -1.81 -9.15 6.15
C ILE A 37 -1.15 -7.81 6.43
N ALA A 38 -1.44 -6.76 5.64
CA ALA A 38 -0.90 -5.42 5.87
C ALA A 38 -1.25 -4.90 7.28
N LEU A 39 -2.51 -5.10 7.72
CA LEU A 39 -3.00 -4.70 9.03
C LEU A 39 -2.26 -5.43 10.16
N LEU A 40 -2.13 -6.75 10.05
CA LEU A 40 -1.48 -7.59 11.06
C LEU A 40 0.02 -7.31 11.12
N LEU A 41 0.67 -7.08 9.98
CA LEU A 41 2.06 -6.62 9.93
C LEU A 41 2.20 -5.26 10.59
N THR A 42 1.36 -4.26 10.27
CA THR A 42 1.43 -2.95 10.93
C THR A 42 1.21 -2.99 12.43
N LEU A 43 0.37 -3.91 12.90
CA LEU A 43 0.08 -4.07 14.33
C LEU A 43 1.23 -4.76 15.07
N LEU A 44 1.92 -5.71 14.43
CA LEU A 44 3.07 -6.41 15.00
C LEU A 44 4.34 -5.53 14.95
N PHE A 45 4.60 -4.91 13.79
CA PHE A 45 5.71 -4.01 13.53
C PHE A 45 5.39 -3.08 12.34
N TRP A 46 5.44 -1.77 12.55
CA TRP A 46 5.10 -0.78 11.52
C TRP A 46 5.92 -0.93 10.22
N ILE A 47 7.23 -1.17 10.34
CA ILE A 47 8.17 -1.23 9.22
C ILE A 47 7.85 -2.36 8.21
N PRO A 48 7.67 -3.63 8.61
CA PRO A 48 7.27 -4.67 7.66
C PRO A 48 5.91 -4.40 7.02
N GLY A 49 4.99 -3.73 7.72
CA GLY A 49 3.72 -3.26 7.14
C GLY A 49 3.91 -2.32 5.96
N ILE A 50 4.82 -1.33 6.09
CA ILE A 50 5.18 -0.42 4.99
C ILE A 50 5.77 -1.18 3.80
N ILE A 51 6.75 -2.07 4.06
CA ILE A 51 7.41 -2.83 2.98
C ILE A 51 6.38 -3.66 2.22
N TYR A 52 5.50 -4.34 2.93
CA TYR A 52 4.43 -5.13 2.31
C TYR A 52 3.50 -4.27 1.46
N ALA A 53 3.04 -3.11 1.97
CA ALA A 53 2.17 -2.21 1.21
C ALA A 53 2.85 -1.68 -0.06
N LEU A 54 4.14 -1.29 0.03
CA LEU A 54 4.91 -0.86 -1.14
C LEU A 54 5.09 -1.97 -2.17
N VAL A 55 5.34 -3.22 -1.74
CA VAL A 55 5.42 -4.38 -2.64
C VAL A 55 4.08 -4.62 -3.34
N VAL A 56 2.94 -4.47 -2.65
CA VAL A 56 1.62 -4.63 -3.27
C VAL A 56 1.35 -3.52 -4.30
N ILE A 57 1.67 -2.27 -3.97
CA ILE A 57 1.37 -1.09 -4.81
C ILE A 57 2.32 -0.95 -6.01
N LEU A 58 3.62 -1.21 -5.83
CA LEU A 58 4.61 -1.15 -6.91
C LEU A 58 4.73 -2.48 -7.67
N GLY A 59 4.51 -3.61 -7.00
CA GLY A 59 4.73 -4.94 -7.55
C GLY A 59 3.60 -5.44 -8.46
N GLY A 60 2.40 -4.84 -8.39
CA GLY A 60 1.30 -5.10 -9.33
C GLY A 60 0.97 -6.59 -9.49
N ALA A 61 0.22 -7.15 -8.54
CA ALA A 61 -0.37 -8.49 -8.65
C ALA A 61 -1.83 -8.48 -8.19
#